data_AF-A0A1V4PK54-F1
#
_entry.id   AF-A0A1V4PK54-F1
#
_cell.length_a   1.000
_cell.length_b   1.000
_cell.length_c   1.000
_cell.angle_alpha   90.00
_cell.angle_beta   90.00
_cell.angle_gamma   90.00
#
_symmetry.space_group_name_H-M   'P 1'
#
loop_
_entity.id
_entity.type
_entity.pdbx_description
1 polymer ?
#
loop_
_entity_poly.entity_id
_entity_poly.type
_entity_poly.pdbx_seq_one_letter_code
_entity_poly.pdbx_strand_id
1 'polypeptide(L)'
;MTATRVVIGASGLGVGGYGALLLWDNPPTVLMQIALWAGVAVVAHDFVFAPVCTALGLGVRRVLPRRWWGTVGIAALCSVTLVLVAIPVFDRPGARPDNQTVLDRNYPMGLGVSLAVVWACAAIFLAAPHVVSRVRRPQTDSLPHPAQD
;
A
#
# COMPACT_ATOMS: atom_id res chain seq x y z
N MET A 1 17.35 -18.27 -17.05
CA MET A 1 16.06 -18.40 -16.33
C MET A 1 16.08 -19.45 -15.23
N THR A 2 16.81 -20.56 -15.38
CA THR A 2 16.88 -21.63 -14.36
C THR A 2 17.61 -21.21 -13.08
N ALA A 3 18.74 -20.49 -13.20
CA ALA A 3 19.50 -20.04 -12.03
C ALA A 3 18.69 -19.14 -11.09
N THR A 4 17.99 -18.13 -11.62
CA THR A 4 17.12 -17.24 -10.82
C THR A 4 16.02 -18.02 -10.09
N ARG A 5 15.38 -18.98 -10.77
CA ARG A 5 14.36 -19.84 -10.15
C ARG A 5 14.93 -20.72 -9.05
N VAL A 6 16.12 -21.30 -9.27
CA VAL A 6 16.82 -22.11 -8.27
C VAL A 6 17.20 -21.27 -7.06
N VAL A 7 17.72 -20.06 -7.28
CA VAL A 7 18.07 -19.12 -6.20
C VAL A 7 16.83 -18.77 -5.39
N ILE A 8 15.74 -18.35 -6.03
CA ILE A 8 14.48 -18.01 -5.33
C ILE A 8 13.95 -19.22 -4.57
N GLY A 9 13.93 -20.40 -5.18
CA GLY A 9 13.47 -21.64 -4.55
C GLY A 9 14.32 -22.03 -3.34
N ALA A 10 15.65 -21.99 -3.48
CA ALA A 10 16.58 -22.29 -2.40
C ALA A 10 16.48 -21.27 -1.26
N SER A 11 16.35 -19.98 -1.58
CA SER A 11 16.12 -18.93 -0.58
C SER A 11 14.80 -19.14 0.15
N GLY A 12 13.72 -19.45 -0.57
CA GLY A 12 12.41 -19.71 0.03
C GLY A 12 12.43 -20.93 0.97
N LEU A 13 13.05 -22.02 0.54
CA LEU A 13 13.23 -23.20 1.38
C LEU A 13 14.12 -22.92 2.60
N GLY A 14 15.20 -22.15 2.43
CA GLY A 14 16.07 -21.74 3.53
C GLY A 14 15.34 -20.90 4.58
N VAL A 15 14.59 -19.87 4.15
CA VAL A 15 13.79 -19.03 5.03
C VAL A 15 12.66 -19.83 5.69
N GLY A 16 11.97 -20.69 4.94
CA GLY A 16 10.90 -21.54 5.47
C GLY A 16 11.39 -22.55 6.49
N GLY A 17 12.51 -23.22 6.20
CA GLY A 17 13.15 -24.16 7.12
C GLY A 17 13.65 -23.47 8.39
N TYR A 18 14.27 -22.29 8.25
CA TYR A 18 14.68 -21.48 9.40
C TYR A 18 13.47 -21.08 10.26
N GLY A 19 12.38 -20.60 9.64
CA GLY A 19 11.14 -20.31 10.34
C GLY A 19 10.57 -21.52 11.09
N ALA A 20 10.58 -22.71 10.48
CA ALA A 20 10.13 -23.94 11.12
C ALA A 20 10.97 -24.31 12.35
N LEU A 21 12.30 -24.11 12.29
CA LEU A 21 13.18 -24.28 13.45
C LEU A 21 12.81 -23.31 14.58
N LEU A 22 12.57 -22.02 14.27
CA LEU A 22 12.12 -21.05 15.27
C LEU A 22 10.78 -21.43 15.90
N LEU A 23 9.85 -21.98 15.12
CA LEU A 23 8.57 -22.43 15.66
C LEU A 23 8.75 -23.65 16.58
N TRP A 24 9.65 -24.57 16.25
CA TRP A 24 9.82 -25.83 16.96
C TRP A 24 10.16 -25.66 18.46
N ASP A 25 10.88 -24.60 18.80
CA ASP A 25 11.27 -24.31 20.18
C ASP A 25 10.14 -23.73 21.04
N ASN A 26 8.96 -23.46 20.46
CA ASN A 26 7.83 -22.88 21.17
C ASN A 26 6.93 -23.94 21.81
N PRO A 27 6.30 -23.64 22.96
CA PRO A 27 5.35 -24.55 23.60
C PRO A 27 4.08 -24.74 22.73
N PRO A 28 3.37 -25.88 22.86
CA PRO A 28 2.20 -26.20 22.03
C PRO A 28 1.09 -25.13 22.07
N THR A 29 0.95 -24.42 23.18
CA THR A 29 -0.03 -23.33 23.34
C THR A 29 0.27 -22.15 22.42
N VAL A 30 1.54 -21.78 22.27
CA VAL A 30 1.98 -20.70 21.37
C VAL A 30 1.80 -21.13 19.91
N LEU A 31 2.15 -22.37 19.58
CA LEU A 31 1.93 -22.92 18.24
C LEU A 31 0.45 -22.90 17.85
N MET A 32 -0.44 -23.24 18.79
CA MET A 32 -1.89 -23.17 18.57
C MET A 32 -2.36 -21.72 18.34
N GLN A 33 -1.85 -20.75 19.11
CA GLN A 33 -2.20 -19.34 18.92
C GLN A 33 -1.73 -18.81 17.56
N ILE A 34 -0.52 -19.17 17.13
CA ILE A 34 -0.01 -18.84 15.79
C ILE A 34 -0.90 -19.43 14.70
N ALA A 35 -1.26 -20.72 14.83
CA ALA A 35 -2.11 -21.40 13.87
C ALA A 35 -3.51 -20.78 13.79
N LEU A 36 -4.11 -20.46 14.94
CA LEU A 36 -5.41 -19.78 15.01
C LEU A 36 -5.34 -18.38 14.40
N TRP A 37 -4.33 -17.59 14.73
CA TRP A 37 -4.15 -16.26 14.16
C TRP A 37 -3.97 -16.33 12.64
N ALA A 38 -3.12 -17.23 12.14
CA ALA A 38 -2.90 -17.42 10.71
C ALA A 38 -4.18 -17.89 10.00
N GLY A 39 -4.90 -18.86 10.57
CA GLY A 39 -6.17 -19.35 10.02
C GLY A 39 -7.24 -18.27 9.96
N VAL A 40 -7.43 -17.52 11.04
CA VAL A 40 -8.37 -16.39 11.10
C VAL A 40 -7.97 -15.31 10.09
N ALA A 41 -6.68 -14.99 9.96
CA ALA A 41 -6.20 -14.01 8.99
C ALA A 41 -6.50 -14.43 7.54
N VAL A 42 -6.29 -15.70 7.18
CA VAL A 42 -6.62 -16.23 5.84
C VAL A 42 -8.12 -16.14 5.58
N VAL A 43 -8.95 -16.60 6.52
CA VAL A 43 -10.41 -16.56 6.38
C VAL A 43 -10.91 -15.11 6.25
N ALA A 44 -10.46 -14.21 7.11
CA ALA A 44 -10.83 -12.80 7.05
C ALA A 44 -10.37 -12.16 5.73
N HIS A 45 -9.17 -12.48 5.26
CA HIS A 45 -8.66 -11.97 3.99
C HIS A 45 -9.49 -12.44 2.80
N ASP A 46 -9.73 -13.74 2.67
CA ASP A 46 -10.34 -14.30 1.47
C ASP A 46 -11.85 -14.08 1.40
N PHE A 47 -12.53 -14.06 2.55
CA PHE A 47 -13.98 -13.88 2.60
C PHE A 47 -14.42 -12.43 2.80
N VAL A 48 -13.55 -11.55 3.33
CA VAL A 48 -13.91 -10.14 3.57
C VAL A 48 -13.07 -9.21 2.72
N PHE A 49 -11.75 -9.27 2.85
CA PHE A 49 -10.87 -8.30 2.22
C PHE A 49 -10.90 -8.40 0.69
N ALA A 50 -10.73 -9.60 0.14
CA ALA A 50 -10.73 -9.82 -1.30
C ALA A 50 -12.08 -9.43 -1.97
N PRO A 51 -13.26 -9.79 -1.43
CA PRO A 51 -14.54 -9.33 -1.97
C PRO A 51 -14.73 -7.82 -1.89
N VAL A 52 -14.37 -7.19 -0.76
CA VAL A 52 -14.47 -5.73 -0.58
C VAL A 52 -13.56 -5.01 -1.57
N CYS A 53 -12.29 -5.43 -1.70
CA CYS A 53 -11.36 -4.88 -2.68
C CYS A 53 -11.87 -5.04 -4.12
N THR A 54 -12.48 -6.19 -4.43
CA THR A 54 -13.08 -6.44 -5.75
C THR A 54 -14.27 -5.51 -6.00
N ALA A 55 -15.19 -5.37 -5.05
CA ALA A 55 -16.35 -4.50 -5.15
C ALA A 55 -15.94 -3.02 -5.31
N LEU A 56 -14.99 -2.55 -4.51
CA LEU A 56 -14.43 -1.20 -4.62
C LEU A 56 -13.73 -0.99 -5.96
N GLY A 57 -12.92 -1.96 -6.39
CA GLY A 57 -12.26 -1.93 -7.69
C GLY A 57 -13.26 -1.83 -8.84
N LEU A 58 -14.36 -2.58 -8.81
CA LEU A 58 -15.42 -2.51 -9.81
C LEU A 58 -16.19 -1.18 -9.75
N GLY A 59 -16.45 -0.65 -8.56
CA GLY A 59 -17.12 0.64 -8.37
C GLY A 59 -16.28 1.80 -8.92
N VAL A 60 -14.99 1.82 -8.59
CA VAL A 60 -14.01 2.84 -9.05
C VAL A 60 -13.96 2.92 -10.57
N ARG A 61 -14.07 1.79 -11.28
CA ARG A 61 -14.06 1.76 -12.75
C ARG A 61 -15.19 2.54 -13.40
N ARG A 62 -16.31 2.76 -12.69
CA ARG A 62 -17.46 3.52 -13.20
C ARG A 62 -17.30 5.03 -13.05
N VAL A 63 -16.45 5.48 -12.13
CA VAL A 63 -16.31 6.89 -11.75
C VAL A 63 -15.00 7.49 -12.26
N LEU A 64 -13.91 6.71 -12.22
CA LEU A 64 -12.57 7.20 -12.47
C LEU A 64 -12.05 6.86 -13.88
N PRO A 65 -11.36 7.80 -14.56
CA PRO A 65 -10.67 7.52 -15.82
C PRO A 65 -9.62 6.42 -15.65
N ARG A 66 -9.47 5.57 -16.66
CA ARG A 66 -8.55 4.41 -16.63
C ARG A 66 -7.09 4.78 -16.35
N ARG A 67 -6.67 5.98 -16.73
CA ARG A 67 -5.35 6.55 -16.42
C ARG A 67 -5.09 6.66 -14.91
N TRP A 68 -6.12 6.86 -14.09
CA TRP A 68 -5.96 7.16 -12.66
C TRP A 68 -5.96 5.89 -11.80
N TRP A 69 -6.39 4.74 -12.34
CA TRP A 69 -6.62 3.53 -11.56
C TRP A 69 -5.36 3.03 -10.84
N GLY A 70 -4.21 3.04 -11.51
CA GLY A 70 -2.95 2.59 -10.90
C GLY A 70 -2.54 3.46 -9.71
N THR A 71 -2.47 4.78 -9.92
CA THR A 71 -2.06 5.73 -8.87
C THR A 71 -3.03 5.73 -7.69
N VAL A 72 -4.34 5.76 -7.96
CA VAL A 72 -5.38 5.73 -6.92
C VAL A 72 -5.38 4.38 -6.19
N GLY A 73 -5.15 3.27 -6.90
CA GLY A 73 -5.04 1.94 -6.29
C GLY A 73 -3.87 1.83 -5.32
N ILE A 74 -2.70 2.36 -5.69
CA ILE A 74 -1.52 2.41 -4.80
C ILE A 74 -1.80 3.31 -3.59
N ALA A 75 -2.35 4.50 -3.79
CA ALA A 75 -2.68 5.43 -2.70
C ALA A 75 -3.69 4.82 -1.72
N ALA A 76 -4.71 4.12 -2.24
CA ALA A 76 -5.69 3.40 -1.43
C ALA A 76 -5.06 2.25 -0.65
N LEU A 77 -4.20 1.45 -1.28
CA LEU A 77 -3.46 0.38 -0.59
C LEU A 77 -2.62 0.92 0.56
N CYS A 78 -1.83 1.97 0.32
CA CYS A 78 -1.04 2.63 1.36
C CYS A 78 -1.94 3.15 2.48
N SER A 79 -3.09 3.74 2.15
CA SER A 79 -4.04 4.26 3.14
C SER A 79 -4.60 3.15 4.03
N VAL A 80 -5.01 2.02 3.45
CA VAL A 80 -5.52 0.87 4.22
C VAL A 80 -4.43 0.31 5.14
N THR A 81 -3.20 0.16 4.65
CA THR A 81 -2.07 -0.30 5.47
C THR A 81 -1.80 0.64 6.65
N LEU A 82 -1.79 1.96 6.41
CA LEU A 82 -1.60 2.96 7.46
C LEU A 82 -2.71 2.90 8.52
N VAL A 83 -3.97 2.73 8.10
CA VAL A 83 -5.10 2.58 9.01
C VAL A 83 -4.94 1.30 9.84
N LEU A 84 -4.66 0.15 9.20
CA LEU A 84 -4.51 -1.14 9.90
C LEU A 84 -3.39 -1.11 10.95
N VAL A 85 -2.26 -0.48 10.63
CA VAL A 85 -1.15 -0.31 11.58
C VAL A 85 -1.48 0.69 12.70
N ALA A 86 -2.33 1.68 12.43
CA ALA A 86 -2.73 2.67 13.43
C ALA A 86 -3.76 2.14 14.44
N ILE A 87 -4.63 1.19 14.06
CA ILE A 87 -5.66 0.60 14.94
C ILE A 87 -5.12 0.21 16.33
N PRO A 88 -4.07 -0.63 16.46
CA PRO A 88 -3.62 -1.11 17.77
C PRO A 88 -3.06 -0.01 18.68
N VAL A 89 -2.68 1.15 18.15
CA VAL A 89 -2.10 2.26 18.92
C VAL A 89 -3.09 3.42 19.13
N PHE A 90 -4.26 3.38 18.48
CA PHE A 90 -5.19 4.50 18.43
C PHE A 90 -5.74 4.86 19.82
N ASP A 91 -6.14 3.85 20.60
CA ASP A 91 -6.64 4.01 21.97
C ASP A 91 -5.52 4.01 23.03
N ARG A 92 -4.27 4.05 22.60
CA ARG A 92 -3.08 4.04 23.46
C ARG A 92 -3.11 2.92 24.53
N PRO A 93 -3.40 1.65 24.17
CA PRO A 93 -3.42 0.56 25.14
C PRO A 93 -2.03 0.38 25.76
N GLY A 94 -1.93 0.52 27.08
CA GLY A 94 -0.67 0.45 27.81
C GLY A 94 -0.04 1.81 28.16
N ALA A 95 -0.73 2.92 27.91
CA ALA A 95 -0.34 4.23 28.45
C ALA A 95 -0.25 4.17 29.99
N ARG A 96 0.81 4.76 30.52
CA ARG A 96 1.17 4.68 31.95
C ARG A 96 1.11 6.07 32.60
N PRO A 97 0.26 6.30 33.62
CA PRO A 97 0.16 7.60 34.27
C PRO A 97 1.49 8.08 34.89
N ASP A 98 2.31 7.12 35.33
CA ASP A 98 3.63 7.29 35.92
C ASP A 98 4.74 7.55 34.90
N ASN A 99 4.50 7.31 33.60
CA ASN A 99 5.47 7.58 32.54
C ASN A 99 4.78 8.15 31.30
N GLN A 100 4.72 9.49 31.26
CA GLN A 100 4.07 10.24 30.19
C GLN A 100 4.78 10.13 28.83
N THR A 101 5.98 9.55 28.75
CA THR A 101 6.66 9.32 27.45
C THR A 101 6.12 8.11 26.70
N VAL A 102 5.41 7.20 27.37
CA VAL A 102 4.78 6.03 26.74
C VAL A 102 3.53 6.48 26.00
N LEU A 103 3.49 6.28 24.69
CA LEU A 103 2.33 6.59 23.84
C LEU A 103 1.91 8.08 23.86
N ASP A 104 2.87 8.98 24.10
CA ASP A 104 2.66 10.44 24.13
C ASP A 104 2.19 11.02 22.78
N ARG A 105 2.50 10.32 21.68
CA ARG A 105 2.25 10.85 20.33
C ARG A 105 0.76 11.00 20.03
N ASN A 106 0.42 12.07 19.33
CA ASN A 106 -0.91 12.25 18.74
C ASN A 106 -1.06 11.34 17.51
N TYR A 107 -1.47 10.09 17.74
CA TYR A 107 -1.67 9.08 16.68
C TYR A 107 -2.72 9.47 15.63
N PRO A 108 -3.88 10.06 16.00
CA PRO A 108 -4.83 10.57 15.00
C PRO A 108 -4.22 11.61 14.07
N MET A 109 -3.45 12.57 14.62
CA MET A 109 -2.76 13.58 13.82
C MET A 109 -1.67 12.96 12.94
N GLY A 110 -0.89 12.03 13.48
CA GLY A 110 0.13 11.31 12.72
C GLY A 110 -0.45 10.56 11.53
N LEU A 111 -1.55 9.81 11.75
CA LEU A 111 -2.27 9.11 10.70
C LEU A 111 -2.82 10.08 9.65
N GLY A 112 -3.45 11.18 10.09
CA GLY A 112 -3.97 12.22 9.19
C GLY A 112 -2.90 12.82 8.29
N VAL A 113 -1.73 13.15 8.86
CA VAL A 113 -0.57 13.66 8.11
C VAL A 113 -0.05 12.61 7.13
N SER A 114 0.11 11.35 7.54
CA SER A 114 0.58 10.28 6.65
C SER A 114 -0.38 10.07 5.47
N LEU A 115 -1.69 10.07 5.71
CA LEU A 115 -2.69 9.99 4.64
C LEU A 115 -2.62 11.20 3.72
N ALA A 116 -2.50 12.41 4.27
CA ALA A 116 -2.37 13.63 3.47
C ALA A 116 -1.14 13.57 2.55
N VAL A 117 0.00 13.08 3.04
CA VAL A 117 1.22 12.90 2.25
C VAL A 117 1.00 11.90 1.11
N VAL A 118 0.41 10.74 1.39
CA VAL A 118 0.12 9.71 0.37
C VAL A 118 -0.74 10.29 -0.76
N TRP A 119 -1.82 10.99 -0.43
CA TRP A 119 -2.72 11.56 -1.42
C TRP A 119 -2.14 12.79 -2.13
N ALA A 120 -1.30 13.58 -1.46
CA ALA A 120 -0.55 14.66 -2.09
C ALA A 120 0.41 14.11 -3.16
N CYS A 121 1.17 13.05 -2.86
CA CYS A 121 2.03 12.38 -3.85
C CYS A 121 1.23 11.84 -5.04
N ALA A 122 0.07 11.23 -4.79
CA ALA A 122 -0.83 10.74 -5.84
C ALA A 122 -1.33 11.89 -6.74
N ALA A 123 -1.75 13.01 -6.15
CA ALA A 123 -2.21 14.18 -6.87
C ALA A 123 -1.10 14.80 -7.74
N ILE A 124 0.11 14.96 -7.18
CA ILE A 124 1.29 15.47 -7.89
C ILE A 124 1.60 14.58 -9.10
N PHE A 125 1.63 13.25 -8.91
CA PHE A 125 1.91 12.31 -10.00
C PHE A 125 0.88 12.39 -11.13
N LEU A 126 -0.41 12.53 -10.80
CA LEU A 126 -1.47 12.69 -11.80
C LEU A 126 -1.43 14.05 -12.49
N ALA A 127 -1.00 15.12 -11.81
CA ALA A 127 -0.92 16.46 -12.36
C ALA A 127 0.32 16.67 -13.25
N ALA A 128 1.44 16.01 -12.97
CA ALA A 128 2.73 16.24 -13.64
C ALA A 128 2.67 16.21 -15.19
N PRO A 129 1.98 15.26 -15.86
CA PRO A 129 1.89 15.24 -17.32
C PRO A 129 1.14 16.44 -17.93
N HIS A 130 0.19 17.02 -17.18
CA HIS A 130 -0.59 18.18 -17.64
C HIS A 130 0.21 19.49 -17.55
N VAL A 131 1.11 19.59 -16.58
CA VAL A 131 1.99 20.75 -16.42
C VAL A 131 3.07 20.75 -17.51
N VAL A 132 3.67 19.59 -17.79
CA VAL A 132 4.76 19.45 -18.77
C VAL A 132 4.27 19.61 -20.22
N SER A 133 3.07 19.14 -20.54
CA SER A 133 2.49 19.27 -21.90
C SER A 133 2.08 20.71 -22.24
N ARG A 134 1.67 21.53 -21.26
CA ARG A 134 1.40 22.96 -21.47
C ARG A 134 2.64 23.76 -21.82
N VAL A 135 3.81 23.37 -21.30
CA VAL A 135 5.09 24.03 -21.57
C VAL A 135 5.63 23.70 -22.97
N ARG A 136 5.17 22.60 -23.58
CA ARG A 136 5.72 22.03 -24.81
C ARG A 136 4.82 22.20 -26.06
N ARG A 137 4.06 23.30 -26.16
CA ARG A 137 3.53 23.78 -27.45
C ARG A 137 4.49 24.83 -28.04
N PRO A 138 5.56 24.46 -28.76
CA PRO A 138 6.13 25.36 -29.75
C PRO A 138 5.09 25.59 -30.84
N GLN A 139 4.84 26.86 -31.11
CA GLN A 139 4.02 27.36 -32.20
C GLN A 139 4.70 27.04 -33.55
N THR A 140 4.58 25.79 -34.02
CA THR A 140 4.83 25.43 -35.43
C THR A 140 3.57 25.71 -36.22
N ASP A 141 3.28 26.98 -36.49
CA ASP A 141 2.22 27.36 -37.44
C ASP A 141 2.59 28.61 -38.24
N SER A 142 3.87 28.73 -38.59
CA SER A 142 4.36 29.75 -39.50
C SER A 142 5.50 29.18 -40.35
N LEU A 143 5.20 28.16 -41.15
CA LEU A 143 5.96 27.94 -42.38
C LEU A 143 5.22 28.73 -43.47
N PRO A 144 5.85 29.76 -44.08
CA PRO A 144 5.28 30.42 -45.24
C PRO A 144 5.09 29.37 -46.33
N HIS A 145 3.88 29.29 -46.87
CA HIS A 145 3.61 28.57 -48.09
C HIS A 145 4.54 29.16 -49.17
N PRO A 146 5.36 28.37 -49.89
CA PRO A 146 6.14 28.91 -50.98
C PRO A 146 5.16 29.47 -52.00
N ALA A 147 5.25 30.78 -52.24
CA ALA A 147 4.58 31.43 -53.35
C ALA A 147 5.08 30.73 -54.62
N GLN A 148 4.21 29.93 -55.21
CA GLN A 148 4.28 29.68 -56.64
C GLN A 148 3.69 30.94 -57.27
N ASP A 149 4.54 31.67 -58.00
CA ASP A 149 4.28 32.41 -59.25
C ASP A 149 5.41 33.39 -59.53
#